data_AF-A0A8B5VTN1-F1
#
_entry.id   AF-A0A8B5VTN1-F1
#
_cell.length_a   1.000
_cell.length_b   1.000
_cell.length_c   1.000
_cell.angle_alpha   90.00
_cell.angle_beta   90.00
_cell.angle_gamma   90.00
#
_symmetry.space_group_name_H-M   'P 1'
#
loop_
_entity.id
_entity.type
_entity.pdbx_description
1 polymer ?
#
loop_
_entity_poly.entity_id
_entity_poly.type
_entity_poly.pdbx_seq_one_letter_code
_entity_poly.pdbx_strand_id
1 'polypeptide(L)'
;MAKRWYTAIRGYIEKHLKLEISPEKSGITNLRKKRTEFLGFEIRAVPKGNKYTARSYVSRTSKQTMIKQLRETIKRIQGNPGYVHLLNYKILGMHNYYRIATTVSVAFSEIDYELKQMMKTRFKTVGKYSKPYHGTSLTFDKLYSKTYRTWRINGTWIYPIADVQFKIPINFIPGTVPYTSSGRNKYYKGIGIDIKIEMAKILRRRETGRTVEYMDNRLSRYVMVNGKCEVTGRVLSSEEFHCHHITPVSMGGTDRYDNLKIIHKAVHKIIHANTINNSLKYLIELQLTDKQLDKINILRTKCHLEPIK
;
A
#
# COMPACT_ATOMS: atom_id res chain seq x y z
N MET A 1 -16.57 -38.25 11.95
CA MET A 1 -15.26 -37.66 11.60
C MET A 1 -14.92 -36.42 12.43
N ALA A 2 -15.72 -35.34 12.40
CA ALA A 2 -15.40 -34.08 13.11
C ALA A 2 -15.21 -34.23 14.65
N LYS A 3 -16.06 -35.02 15.33
CA LYS A 3 -15.93 -35.27 16.78
C LYS A 3 -14.57 -35.91 17.14
N ARG A 4 -14.08 -36.85 16.32
CA ARG A 4 -12.78 -37.51 16.53
C ARG A 4 -11.63 -36.51 16.47
N TRP A 5 -11.62 -35.64 15.45
CA TRP A 5 -10.61 -34.59 15.29
C TRP A 5 -10.64 -33.59 16.45
N TYR A 6 -11.83 -33.17 16.86
CA TYR A 6 -12.00 -32.26 18.00
C TYR A 6 -11.36 -32.83 19.28
N THR A 7 -11.68 -34.09 19.63
CA THR A 7 -11.12 -34.76 20.82
C THR A 7 -9.61 -34.94 20.71
N ALA A 8 -9.09 -35.33 19.53
CA ALA A 8 -7.66 -35.53 19.33
C ALA A 8 -6.85 -34.22 19.46
N ILE A 9 -7.30 -33.15 18.80
CA ILE A 9 -6.66 -31.83 18.87
C ILE A 9 -6.73 -31.29 20.29
N ARG A 10 -7.88 -31.42 20.95
CA ARG A 10 -8.04 -31.01 22.35
C ARG A 10 -7.03 -31.72 23.26
N GLY A 11 -6.94 -33.05 23.17
CA GLY A 11 -6.00 -33.81 23.97
C GLY A 11 -4.54 -33.44 23.68
N TYR A 12 -4.19 -33.13 22.44
CA TYR A 12 -2.85 -32.68 22.08
C TYR A 12 -2.50 -31.33 22.71
N ILE A 13 -3.40 -30.35 22.59
CA ILE A 13 -3.21 -29.00 23.15
C ILE A 13 -3.08 -29.06 24.69
N GLU A 14 -3.95 -29.81 25.36
CA GLU A 14 -3.91 -29.98 26.82
C GLU A 14 -2.62 -30.69 27.27
N LYS A 15 -2.25 -31.82 26.63
CA LYS A 15 -1.13 -32.66 27.10
C LYS A 15 0.24 -32.09 26.75
N HIS A 16 0.42 -31.60 25.52
CA HIS A 16 1.72 -31.19 24.99
C HIS A 16 1.97 -29.69 25.07
N LEU A 17 0.94 -28.86 24.86
CA LEU A 17 1.07 -27.41 24.90
C LEU A 17 0.69 -26.81 26.27
N LYS A 18 0.06 -27.61 27.15
CA LYS A 18 -0.39 -27.18 28.48
C LYS A 18 -1.34 -25.98 28.42
N LEU A 19 -2.21 -25.95 27.42
CA LEU A 19 -3.22 -24.91 27.23
C LEU A 19 -4.63 -25.50 27.33
N GLU A 20 -5.56 -24.71 27.86
CA GLU A 20 -6.97 -25.06 27.93
C GLU A 20 -7.76 -24.51 26.74
N ILE A 21 -8.80 -25.24 26.33
CA ILE A 21 -9.70 -24.81 25.26
C ILE A 21 -10.98 -24.27 25.86
N SER A 22 -11.42 -23.09 25.41
CA SER A 22 -12.73 -22.54 25.77
C SER A 22 -13.86 -23.35 25.13
N PRO A 23 -14.71 -24.04 25.90
CA PRO A 23 -15.82 -24.83 25.38
C PRO A 23 -16.94 -23.97 24.80
N GLU A 24 -17.04 -22.71 25.23
CA GLU A 24 -18.03 -21.75 24.71
C GLU A 24 -17.68 -21.31 23.27
N LYS A 25 -16.39 -21.07 23.00
CA LYS A 25 -15.91 -20.58 21.71
C LYS A 25 -15.60 -21.70 20.72
N SER A 26 -15.52 -22.94 21.19
CA SER A 26 -15.06 -24.08 20.41
C SER A 26 -16.21 -25.07 20.18
N GLY A 27 -16.51 -25.38 18.93
CA GLY A 27 -17.62 -26.29 18.63
C GLY A 27 -17.65 -26.77 17.18
N ILE A 28 -18.45 -27.82 16.97
CA ILE A 28 -18.67 -28.41 15.65
C ILE A 28 -19.99 -27.88 15.10
N THR A 29 -19.93 -27.16 13.97
CA THR A 29 -21.11 -26.57 13.33
C THR A 29 -21.36 -27.16 11.95
N ASN A 30 -22.63 -27.45 11.65
CA ASN A 30 -23.04 -27.80 10.29
C ASN A 30 -23.31 -26.53 9.46
N LEU A 31 -22.36 -26.20 8.57
CA LEU A 31 -22.41 -25.02 7.70
C LEU A 31 -23.58 -24.98 6.71
N ARG A 32 -24.31 -26.09 6.50
CA ARG A 32 -25.54 -26.10 5.69
C ARG A 32 -26.71 -25.47 6.46
N LYS A 33 -26.73 -25.67 7.78
CA LYS A 33 -27.81 -25.22 8.68
C LYS A 33 -27.54 -23.82 9.26
N LYS A 34 -26.33 -23.58 9.76
CA LYS A 34 -25.95 -22.32 10.43
C LYS A 34 -24.72 -21.69 9.78
N ARG A 35 -24.60 -20.37 9.90
CA ARG A 35 -23.36 -19.65 9.57
C ARG A 35 -22.36 -19.82 10.72
N THR A 36 -21.08 -19.81 10.39
CA THR A 36 -20.01 -19.75 11.39
C THR A 36 -19.19 -18.49 11.13
N GLU A 37 -18.81 -17.79 12.19
CA GLU A 37 -17.96 -16.62 12.14
C GLU A 37 -16.48 -16.99 12.33
N PHE A 38 -15.61 -16.42 11.51
CA PHE A 38 -14.17 -16.58 11.61
C PHE A 38 -13.48 -15.33 11.05
N LEU A 39 -12.61 -14.69 11.84
CA LEU A 39 -11.84 -13.50 11.46
C LEU A 39 -12.69 -12.37 10.84
N GLY A 40 -13.89 -12.12 11.38
CA GLY A 40 -14.79 -11.08 10.87
C GLY A 40 -15.56 -11.45 9.59
N PHE A 41 -15.50 -12.72 9.17
CA PHE A 41 -16.31 -13.26 8.08
C PHE A 41 -17.33 -14.26 8.62
N GLU A 42 -18.53 -14.26 8.07
CA GLU A 42 -19.48 -15.36 8.25
C GLU A 42 -19.45 -16.27 7.02
N ILE A 43 -19.40 -17.59 7.22
CA ILE A 43 -19.33 -18.56 6.12
C ILE A 43 -20.51 -19.54 6.22
N ARG A 44 -21.11 -19.87 5.08
CA ARG A 44 -22.18 -20.87 4.96
C ARG A 44 -22.01 -21.71 3.70
N ALA A 45 -22.42 -22.98 3.75
CA ALA A 45 -22.60 -23.80 2.56
C ALA A 45 -23.97 -23.53 1.93
N VAL A 46 -23.99 -23.16 0.64
CA VAL A 46 -25.19 -22.86 -0.14
C VAL A 46 -25.27 -23.84 -1.32
N PRO A 47 -26.44 -24.45 -1.60
CA PRO A 47 -26.59 -25.35 -2.74
C PRO A 47 -26.36 -24.63 -4.07
N LYS A 48 -25.70 -25.30 -5.01
CA LYS A 48 -25.46 -24.88 -6.39
C LYS A 48 -25.59 -26.12 -7.28
N GLY A 49 -26.79 -26.32 -7.83
CA GLY A 49 -27.16 -27.58 -8.49
C GLY A 49 -27.01 -28.76 -7.52
N ASN A 50 -26.36 -29.83 -7.97
CA ASN A 50 -26.11 -31.04 -7.16
C ASN A 50 -24.91 -30.91 -6.19
N LYS A 51 -24.32 -29.72 -6.06
CA LYS A 51 -23.14 -29.46 -5.20
C LYS A 51 -23.44 -28.37 -4.19
N TYR A 52 -22.55 -28.20 -3.22
CA TYR A 52 -22.56 -27.05 -2.31
C TYR A 52 -21.35 -26.15 -2.59
N THR A 53 -21.56 -24.84 -2.50
CA THR A 53 -20.51 -23.83 -2.59
C THR A 53 -20.45 -23.00 -1.32
N ALA A 54 -19.27 -22.52 -0.96
CA ALA A 54 -19.11 -21.58 0.14
C ALA A 54 -19.64 -20.21 -0.27
N ARG A 55 -20.51 -19.63 0.55
CA ARG A 55 -20.89 -18.22 0.49
C ARG A 55 -20.37 -17.55 1.76
N SER A 56 -19.56 -16.51 1.57
CA SER A 56 -18.96 -15.71 2.63
C SER A 56 -19.57 -14.30 2.67
N TYR A 57 -19.77 -13.82 3.89
CA TYR A 57 -20.32 -12.52 4.23
C TYR A 57 -19.35 -11.79 5.16
N VAL A 58 -19.45 -10.47 5.23
CA VAL A 58 -18.84 -9.69 6.32
C VAL A 58 -19.69 -9.89 7.58
N SER A 59 -19.06 -10.21 8.71
CA SER A 59 -19.81 -10.47 9.95
C SER A 59 -20.56 -9.22 10.43
N ARG A 60 -21.65 -9.45 11.16
CA ARG A 60 -22.45 -8.36 11.72
C ARG A 60 -21.63 -7.47 12.65
N THR A 61 -20.80 -8.08 13.50
CA THR A 61 -19.87 -7.41 14.42
C THR A 61 -18.92 -6.50 13.65
N SER A 62 -18.26 -7.03 12.63
CA SER A 62 -17.34 -6.27 11.77
C SER A 62 -18.03 -5.11 11.06
N LYS A 63 -19.24 -5.31 10.51
CA LYS A 63 -20.01 -4.21 9.89
C LYS A 63 -20.27 -3.07 10.87
N GLN A 64 -20.73 -3.39 12.08
CA GLN A 64 -20.99 -2.38 13.11
C GLN A 64 -19.74 -1.64 13.54
N THR A 65 -18.60 -2.34 13.68
CA THR A 65 -17.31 -1.71 13.95
C THR A 65 -16.89 -0.77 12.83
N MET A 66 -17.02 -1.18 11.55
CA MET A 66 -16.71 -0.31 10.40
C MET A 66 -17.61 0.94 10.39
N ILE A 67 -18.92 0.78 10.56
CA ILE A 67 -19.86 1.91 10.63
C ILE A 67 -19.46 2.88 11.73
N LYS A 68 -19.16 2.38 12.94
CA LYS A 68 -18.72 3.22 14.07
C LYS A 68 -17.46 4.02 13.71
N GLN A 69 -16.43 3.36 13.19
CA GLN A 69 -15.17 4.01 12.81
C GLN A 69 -15.35 5.06 11.70
N LEU A 70 -16.22 4.79 10.72
CA LEU A 70 -16.52 5.73 9.65
C LEU A 70 -17.33 6.91 10.17
N ARG A 71 -18.34 6.70 11.01
CA ARG A 71 -19.13 7.77 11.66
C ARG A 71 -18.25 8.73 12.44
N GLU A 72 -17.34 8.22 13.27
CA GLU A 72 -16.41 9.04 14.04
C GLU A 72 -15.53 9.90 13.13
N THR A 73 -15.05 9.33 12.02
CA THR A 73 -14.20 10.04 11.06
C THR A 73 -15.00 11.11 10.30
N ILE A 74 -16.22 10.80 9.87
CA ILE A 74 -17.14 11.74 9.21
C ILE A 74 -17.44 12.94 10.11
N LYS A 75 -17.65 12.73 11.42
CA LYS A 75 -17.84 13.83 12.39
C LYS A 75 -16.63 14.75 12.45
N ARG A 76 -15.41 14.19 12.50
CA ARG A 76 -14.16 14.97 12.57
C ARG A 76 -13.94 15.84 11.33
N ILE A 77 -14.29 15.32 10.14
CA ILE A 77 -14.13 16.05 8.87
C ILE A 77 -14.97 17.33 8.83
N GLN A 78 -16.13 17.37 9.51
CA GLN A 78 -16.96 18.57 9.54
C GLN A 78 -16.22 19.78 10.15
N GLY A 79 -15.46 19.57 11.24
CA GLY A 79 -14.68 20.62 11.88
C GLY A 79 -13.27 20.78 11.29
N ASN A 80 -12.71 19.73 10.69
CA ASN A 80 -11.40 19.75 10.07
C ASN A 80 -11.40 18.97 8.74
N PRO A 81 -11.68 19.65 7.62
CA PRO A 81 -11.75 19.05 6.28
C PRO A 81 -10.49 18.27 5.85
N GLY A 82 -9.32 18.56 6.44
CA GLY A 82 -8.07 17.84 6.16
C GLY A 82 -8.10 16.34 6.52
N TYR A 83 -9.00 15.93 7.42
CA TYR A 83 -9.17 14.51 7.80
C TYR A 83 -9.82 13.64 6.71
N VAL A 84 -10.17 14.20 5.55
CA VAL A 84 -10.73 13.45 4.41
C VAL A 84 -9.82 12.29 3.97
N HIS A 85 -8.49 12.48 4.02
CA HIS A 85 -7.53 11.41 3.69
C HIS A 85 -7.63 10.22 4.64
N LEU A 86 -7.85 10.47 5.94
CA LEU A 86 -8.03 9.39 6.93
C LEU A 86 -9.27 8.55 6.62
N LEU A 87 -10.36 9.18 6.18
CA LEU A 87 -11.57 8.46 5.76
C LEU A 87 -11.28 7.56 4.55
N ASN A 88 -10.58 8.09 3.55
CA ASN A 88 -10.17 7.32 2.38
C ASN A 88 -9.26 6.13 2.73
N TYR A 89 -8.28 6.31 3.62
CA TYR A 89 -7.43 5.21 4.07
C TYR A 89 -8.23 4.12 4.79
N LYS A 90 -9.20 4.50 5.64
CA LYS A 90 -10.09 3.53 6.29
C LYS A 90 -10.93 2.75 5.29
N ILE A 91 -11.58 3.44 4.35
CA ILE A 91 -12.41 2.80 3.31
C ILE A 91 -11.56 1.84 2.48
N LEU A 92 -10.39 2.28 2.02
CA LEU A 92 -9.47 1.46 1.23
C LEU A 92 -9.00 0.21 2.00
N GLY A 93 -8.65 0.36 3.29
CA GLY A 93 -8.27 -0.76 4.15
C GLY A 93 -9.41 -1.77 4.33
N MET A 94 -10.62 -1.28 4.59
CA MET A 94 -11.82 -2.10 4.74
C MET A 94 -12.15 -2.84 3.43
N HIS A 95 -12.10 -2.17 2.28
CA HIS A 95 -12.25 -2.79 0.96
C HIS A 95 -11.20 -3.87 0.74
N ASN A 96 -9.93 -3.57 0.97
CA ASN A 96 -8.84 -4.52 0.73
C ASN A 96 -8.95 -5.79 1.58
N TYR A 97 -9.37 -5.66 2.84
CA TYR A 97 -9.55 -6.81 3.73
C TYR A 97 -10.79 -7.64 3.36
N TYR A 98 -11.94 -7.00 3.19
CA TYR A 98 -13.22 -7.70 3.04
C TYR A 98 -13.59 -8.06 1.60
N ARG A 99 -12.84 -7.60 0.57
CA ARG A 99 -13.12 -7.91 -0.85
C ARG A 99 -13.08 -9.39 -1.20
N ILE A 100 -12.57 -10.26 -0.33
CA ILE A 100 -12.61 -11.72 -0.51
C ILE A 100 -13.96 -12.33 -0.09
N ALA A 101 -14.87 -11.55 0.52
CA ALA A 101 -16.22 -12.01 0.80
C ALA A 101 -17.06 -12.02 -0.48
N THR A 102 -17.73 -13.14 -0.76
CA THR A 102 -18.56 -13.30 -1.97
C THR A 102 -19.70 -12.30 -2.06
N THR A 103 -20.19 -11.80 -0.91
CA THR A 103 -21.27 -10.81 -0.83
C THR A 103 -20.77 -9.43 -0.40
N VAL A 104 -19.50 -9.10 -0.67
CA VAL A 104 -18.89 -7.84 -0.21
C VAL A 104 -19.64 -6.60 -0.72
N SER A 105 -20.08 -6.60 -1.98
CA SER A 105 -20.80 -5.47 -2.58
C SER A 105 -22.11 -5.17 -1.84
N VAL A 106 -22.85 -6.20 -1.44
CA VAL A 106 -24.08 -6.06 -0.64
C VAL A 106 -23.77 -5.46 0.72
N ALA A 107 -22.77 -6.01 1.42
CA ALA A 107 -22.39 -5.54 2.75
C ALA A 107 -21.96 -4.06 2.75
N PHE A 108 -21.17 -3.64 1.76
CA PHE A 108 -20.72 -2.25 1.67
C PHE A 108 -21.80 -1.30 1.12
N SER A 109 -22.76 -1.80 0.34
CA SER A 109 -23.95 -1.01 -0.04
C SER A 109 -24.83 -0.70 1.16
N GLU A 110 -25.01 -1.66 2.07
CA GLU A 110 -25.73 -1.44 3.34
C GLU A 110 -25.02 -0.39 4.21
N ILE A 111 -23.70 -0.49 4.34
CA ILE A 111 -22.89 0.48 5.10
C ILE A 111 -22.97 1.87 4.47
N ASP A 112 -22.84 1.98 3.15
CA ASP A 112 -22.96 3.25 2.42
C ASP A 112 -24.34 3.88 2.66
N TYR A 113 -25.40 3.08 2.53
CA TYR A 113 -26.77 3.53 2.78
C TYR A 113 -26.96 4.08 4.20
N GLU A 114 -26.45 3.38 5.21
CA GLU A 114 -26.56 3.79 6.61
C GLU A 114 -25.79 5.10 6.91
N LEU A 115 -24.69 5.36 6.19
CA LEU A 115 -23.87 6.56 6.35
C LEU A 115 -24.31 7.72 5.46
N LYS A 116 -25.07 7.45 4.39
CA LYS A 116 -25.44 8.41 3.34
C LYS A 116 -26.08 9.68 3.88
N GLN A 117 -27.07 9.54 4.75
CA GLN A 117 -27.79 10.69 5.31
C GLN A 117 -26.87 11.52 6.23
N MET A 118 -26.01 10.87 6.99
CA MET A 118 -25.05 11.54 7.86
C MET A 118 -24.02 12.32 7.03
N MET A 119 -23.45 11.71 5.99
CA MET A 119 -22.53 12.38 5.07
C MET A 119 -23.23 13.58 4.41
N LYS A 120 -24.48 13.43 3.97
CA LYS A 120 -25.26 14.54 3.40
C LYS A 120 -25.39 15.71 4.37
N THR A 121 -25.78 15.46 5.61
CA THR A 121 -25.95 16.53 6.60
C THR A 121 -24.64 17.18 7.00
N ARG A 122 -23.58 16.39 7.18
CA ARG A 122 -22.29 16.85 7.73
C ARG A 122 -21.39 17.49 6.68
N PHE A 123 -21.46 17.03 5.43
CA PHE A 123 -20.58 17.51 4.36
C PHE A 123 -21.20 18.62 3.51
N LYS A 124 -22.50 18.90 3.63
CA LYS A 124 -23.19 19.94 2.83
C LYS A 124 -22.50 21.30 2.84
N THR A 125 -21.86 21.68 3.96
CA THR A 125 -21.21 22.99 4.12
C THR A 125 -19.70 22.97 3.80
N VAL A 126 -19.07 21.80 3.79
CA VAL A 126 -17.60 21.66 3.67
C VAL A 126 -17.16 20.98 2.37
N GLY A 127 -18.10 20.53 1.54
CA GLY A 127 -17.79 19.82 0.31
C GLY A 127 -18.88 19.87 -0.74
N LYS A 128 -18.55 19.37 -1.93
CA LYS A 128 -19.46 19.30 -3.09
C LYS A 128 -19.78 17.86 -3.44
N TYR A 129 -21.06 17.51 -3.49
CA TYR A 129 -21.51 16.19 -3.93
C TYR A 129 -21.67 16.17 -5.45
N SER A 130 -20.83 15.41 -6.16
CA SER A 130 -20.81 15.38 -7.63
C SER A 130 -20.17 14.10 -8.17
N LYS A 131 -20.13 13.94 -9.51
CA LYS A 131 -19.42 12.82 -10.16
C LYS A 131 -17.92 13.13 -10.24
N PRO A 132 -17.03 12.22 -9.81
CA PRO A 132 -15.59 12.34 -10.03
C PRO A 132 -15.22 12.37 -11.52
N TYR A 133 -14.04 12.91 -11.81
CA TYR A 133 -13.42 12.92 -13.13
C TYR A 133 -12.01 12.28 -13.06
N HIS A 134 -11.41 12.02 -14.22
CA HIS A 134 -10.05 11.46 -14.30
C HIS A 134 -8.98 12.47 -13.90
N GLY A 135 -7.85 12.01 -13.35
CA GLY A 135 -6.75 12.88 -12.91
C GLY A 135 -6.94 13.41 -11.49
N THR A 136 -7.78 12.76 -10.69
CA THR A 136 -8.06 13.17 -9.30
C THR A 136 -7.04 12.63 -8.31
N SER A 137 -6.69 11.36 -8.47
CA SER A 137 -5.62 10.67 -7.74
C SER A 137 -5.35 9.34 -8.44
N LEU A 138 -4.08 8.95 -8.56
CA LEU A 138 -3.69 7.65 -9.12
C LEU A 138 -4.44 6.48 -8.48
N THR A 139 -4.64 6.53 -7.15
CA THR A 139 -5.35 5.49 -6.42
C THR A 139 -6.84 5.49 -6.73
N PHE A 140 -7.46 6.68 -6.78
CA PHE A 140 -8.88 6.80 -7.12
C PHE A 140 -9.14 6.28 -8.53
N ASP A 141 -8.30 6.73 -9.48
CA ASP A 141 -8.48 6.40 -10.88
C ASP A 141 -8.30 4.92 -11.17
N LYS A 142 -7.42 4.26 -10.42
CA LYS A 142 -7.15 2.82 -10.55
C LYS A 142 -8.21 1.93 -9.89
N LEU A 143 -8.77 2.35 -8.76
CA LEU A 143 -9.57 1.48 -7.90
C LEU A 143 -11.07 1.72 -7.98
N TYR A 144 -11.51 2.94 -8.30
CA TYR A 144 -12.91 3.35 -8.18
C TYR A 144 -13.50 3.80 -9.51
N SER A 145 -14.78 3.49 -9.71
CA SER A 145 -15.60 3.91 -10.83
C SER A 145 -16.03 5.37 -10.69
N LYS A 146 -16.10 6.07 -11.84
CA LYS A 146 -16.50 7.49 -11.93
C LYS A 146 -18.02 7.62 -12.10
N THR A 147 -18.73 6.49 -12.17
CA THR A 147 -20.20 6.46 -12.25
C THR A 147 -20.84 6.83 -10.91
N TYR A 148 -20.19 6.51 -9.79
CA TYR A 148 -20.67 6.85 -8.46
C TYR A 148 -20.53 8.35 -8.19
N ARG A 149 -21.61 8.97 -7.71
CA ARG A 149 -21.52 10.32 -7.11
C ARG A 149 -20.95 10.21 -5.69
N THR A 150 -19.98 11.05 -5.39
CA THR A 150 -19.34 11.11 -4.07
C THR A 150 -19.04 12.56 -3.68
N TRP A 151 -18.57 12.75 -2.46
CA TRP A 151 -18.22 14.07 -1.92
C TRP A 151 -16.78 14.43 -2.28
N ARG A 152 -16.58 15.67 -2.73
CA ARG A 152 -15.27 16.32 -2.84
C ARG A 152 -15.11 17.30 -1.69
N ILE A 153 -14.12 17.08 -0.83
CA ILE A 153 -13.83 17.90 0.35
C ILE A 153 -12.34 18.24 0.32
N ASN A 154 -12.01 19.53 0.49
CA ASN A 154 -10.63 20.01 0.48
C ASN A 154 -9.80 19.48 -0.72
N GLY A 155 -10.34 19.61 -1.92
CA GLY A 155 -9.71 19.11 -3.16
C GLY A 155 -9.76 17.59 -3.36
N THR A 156 -10.02 16.80 -2.32
CA THR A 156 -9.96 15.33 -2.32
C THR A 156 -11.33 14.69 -2.51
N TRP A 157 -11.41 13.68 -3.37
CA TRP A 157 -12.61 12.87 -3.54
C TRP A 157 -12.67 11.73 -2.53
N ILE A 158 -13.83 11.56 -1.87
CA ILE A 158 -14.05 10.44 -0.97
C ILE A 158 -14.26 9.16 -1.80
N TYR A 159 -13.54 8.10 -1.44
CA TYR A 159 -13.71 6.77 -2.03
C TYR A 159 -15.14 6.27 -1.82
N PRO A 160 -15.88 5.88 -2.88
CA PRO A 160 -17.25 5.42 -2.72
C PRO A 160 -17.29 4.14 -1.88
N ILE A 161 -18.01 4.15 -0.76
CA ILE A 161 -18.03 3.03 0.20
C ILE A 161 -18.59 1.77 -0.47
N ALA A 162 -19.66 1.91 -1.27
CA ALA A 162 -20.30 0.81 -1.97
C ALA A 162 -19.50 0.25 -3.17
N ASP A 163 -18.47 0.96 -3.66
CA ASP A 163 -17.72 0.58 -4.86
C ASP A 163 -16.60 -0.40 -4.52
N VAL A 164 -17.01 -1.64 -4.22
CA VAL A 164 -16.11 -2.75 -3.94
C VAL A 164 -16.62 -4.01 -4.63
N GLN A 165 -15.71 -4.70 -5.30
CA GLN A 165 -16.00 -5.94 -6.01
C GLN A 165 -15.28 -7.12 -5.37
N PHE A 166 -15.97 -8.27 -5.40
CA PHE A 166 -15.40 -9.52 -4.95
C PHE A 166 -14.14 -9.84 -5.76
N LYS A 167 -13.05 -10.14 -5.06
CA LYS A 167 -11.81 -10.64 -5.64
C LYS A 167 -11.62 -12.07 -5.15
N ILE A 168 -11.49 -12.99 -6.10
CA ILE A 168 -11.20 -14.39 -5.81
C ILE A 168 -9.89 -14.45 -5.03
N PRO A 169 -9.87 -15.02 -3.81
CA PRO A 169 -8.64 -15.20 -3.07
C PRO A 169 -7.76 -16.22 -3.80
N ILE A 170 -6.47 -15.91 -3.92
CA ILE A 170 -5.49 -16.84 -4.49
C ILE A 170 -5.17 -17.87 -3.41
N ASN A 171 -5.26 -19.15 -3.75
CA ASN A 171 -4.91 -20.23 -2.83
C ASN A 171 -3.46 -20.12 -2.40
N PHE A 172 -3.16 -20.62 -1.19
CA PHE A 172 -1.79 -20.72 -0.73
C PHE A 172 -0.95 -21.53 -1.74
N ILE A 173 0.17 -20.96 -2.18
CA ILE A 173 1.06 -21.59 -3.15
C ILE A 173 2.05 -22.49 -2.37
N PRO A 174 2.02 -23.82 -2.56
CA PRO A 174 2.95 -24.70 -1.87
C PRO A 174 4.41 -24.31 -2.11
N GLY A 175 5.22 -24.37 -1.05
CA GLY A 175 6.64 -24.00 -1.11
C GLY A 175 6.92 -22.51 -1.08
N THR A 176 5.94 -21.64 -0.81
CA THR A 176 6.16 -20.21 -0.48
C THR A 176 6.13 -19.95 1.04
N VAL A 177 6.36 -20.97 1.86
CA VAL A 177 6.38 -20.82 3.33
C VAL A 177 7.60 -20.03 3.81
N PRO A 178 7.45 -19.05 4.73
CA PRO A 178 8.56 -18.24 5.23
C PRO A 178 9.51 -19.01 6.15
N TYR A 179 9.12 -20.22 6.58
CA TYR A 179 9.93 -21.06 7.46
C TYR A 179 11.04 -21.83 6.72
N THR A 180 10.98 -21.91 5.39
CA THR A 180 12.03 -22.55 4.56
C THR A 180 12.84 -21.51 3.80
N SER A 181 14.15 -21.74 3.61
CA SER A 181 15.01 -20.84 2.82
C SER A 181 14.51 -20.71 1.38
N SER A 182 14.06 -21.81 0.76
CA SER A 182 13.48 -21.81 -0.59
C SER A 182 12.20 -20.96 -0.67
N GLY A 183 11.28 -21.13 0.30
CA GLY A 183 10.04 -20.35 0.33
C GLY A 183 10.25 -18.87 0.65
N ARG A 184 11.21 -18.53 1.52
CA ARG A 184 11.69 -17.16 1.72
C ARG A 184 12.19 -16.56 0.41
N ASN A 185 13.09 -17.25 -0.30
CA ASN A 185 13.63 -16.76 -1.56
C ASN A 185 12.55 -16.53 -2.63
N LYS A 186 11.47 -17.33 -2.66
CA LYS A 186 10.32 -17.09 -3.55
C LYS A 186 9.52 -15.84 -3.15
N TYR A 187 9.29 -15.63 -1.85
CA TYR A 187 8.58 -14.45 -1.33
C TYR A 187 9.38 -13.16 -1.56
N TYR A 188 10.70 -13.25 -1.42
CA TYR A 188 11.61 -12.12 -1.54
C TYR A 188 12.20 -11.92 -2.94
N LYS A 189 11.98 -12.83 -3.90
CA LYS A 189 12.40 -12.63 -5.30
C LYS A 189 11.77 -11.37 -5.94
N GLY A 190 10.61 -10.92 -5.45
CA GLY A 190 9.94 -9.70 -5.94
C GLY A 190 10.35 -8.41 -5.21
N ILE A 191 10.97 -8.50 -4.05
CA ILE A 191 11.53 -7.37 -3.30
C ILE A 191 12.88 -7.87 -2.82
N GLY A 192 13.91 -7.70 -3.66
CA GLY A 192 15.25 -8.24 -3.42
C GLY A 192 15.63 -8.08 -1.95
N ILE A 193 15.98 -9.19 -1.29
CA ILE A 193 16.31 -9.23 0.15
C ILE A 193 17.25 -8.07 0.54
N ASP A 194 18.16 -7.69 -0.36
CA ASP A 194 19.04 -6.53 -0.19
C ASP A 194 18.27 -5.22 -0.06
N ILE A 195 17.26 -4.95 -0.89
CA ILE A 195 16.53 -3.67 -0.88
C ILE A 195 15.89 -3.42 0.49
N LYS A 196 15.30 -4.42 1.16
CA LYS A 196 14.69 -4.22 2.49
C LYS A 196 15.73 -3.93 3.57
N ILE A 197 16.87 -4.62 3.52
CA ILE A 197 17.97 -4.41 4.46
C ILE A 197 18.57 -3.01 4.23
N GLU A 198 18.82 -2.66 2.98
CA GLU A 198 19.34 -1.35 2.60
C GLU A 198 18.33 -0.22 2.88
N MET A 199 17.03 -0.44 2.67
CA MET A 199 15.96 0.48 3.08
C MET A 199 15.98 0.73 4.59
N ALA A 200 16.11 -0.32 5.40
CA ALA A 200 16.19 -0.18 6.85
C ALA A 200 17.42 0.63 7.26
N LYS A 201 18.57 0.44 6.58
CA LYS A 201 19.78 1.26 6.78
C LYS A 201 19.56 2.72 6.36
N ILE A 202 18.91 2.97 5.21
CA ILE A 202 18.55 4.30 4.71
C ILE A 202 17.61 5.03 5.68
N LEU A 203 16.63 4.33 6.24
CA LEU A 203 15.68 4.85 7.23
C LEU A 203 16.36 5.25 8.55
N ARG A 204 17.37 4.48 8.98
CA ARG A 204 18.12 4.75 10.22
C ARG A 204 19.07 5.95 10.08
N ARG A 205 19.54 6.25 8.86
CA ARG A 205 20.37 7.44 8.58
C ARG A 205 19.49 8.69 8.49
N ARG A 206 19.44 9.46 9.58
CA ARG A 206 18.88 10.82 9.57
C ARG A 206 19.88 11.78 8.95
N GLU A 207 19.46 12.51 7.92
CA GLU A 207 20.22 13.65 7.39
C GLU A 207 19.79 14.92 8.13
N THR A 208 20.74 15.62 8.73
CA THR A 208 20.49 16.90 9.39
C THR A 208 20.18 17.98 8.34
N GLY A 209 19.26 18.89 8.65
CA GLY A 209 18.91 20.00 7.76
C GLY A 209 18.01 19.63 6.56
N ARG A 210 17.43 18.42 6.52
CA ARG A 210 16.47 17.99 5.49
C ARG A 210 15.03 17.99 6.01
N THR A 211 14.08 18.25 5.11
CA THR A 211 12.65 18.27 5.43
C THR A 211 12.10 16.85 5.64
N VAL A 212 10.96 16.74 6.34
CA VAL A 212 10.22 15.47 6.47
C VAL A 212 9.76 14.97 5.09
N GLU A 213 9.33 15.87 4.21
CA GLU A 213 8.92 15.55 2.84
C GLU A 213 10.08 14.91 2.05
N TYR A 214 11.28 15.48 2.11
CA TYR A 214 12.45 14.90 1.46
C TYR A 214 12.74 13.49 1.96
N MET A 215 12.72 13.29 3.28
CA MET A 215 13.02 11.99 3.89
C MET A 215 12.03 10.90 3.46
N ASP A 216 10.74 11.22 3.37
CA ASP A 216 9.69 10.29 2.95
C ASP A 216 9.72 10.03 1.43
N ASN A 217 9.82 11.08 0.62
CA ASN A 217 9.84 10.99 -0.84
C ASN A 217 11.10 10.28 -1.33
N ARG A 218 12.26 10.51 -0.69
CA ARG A 218 13.51 9.79 -0.96
C ARG A 218 13.34 8.27 -0.82
N LEU A 219 12.76 7.83 0.29
CA LEU A 219 12.55 6.41 0.54
C LEU A 219 11.54 5.82 -0.45
N SER A 220 10.43 6.54 -0.65
CA SER A 220 9.41 6.19 -1.64
C SER A 220 10.03 5.99 -3.04
N ARG A 221 10.94 6.89 -3.45
CA ARG A 221 11.62 6.81 -4.75
C ARG A 221 12.57 5.62 -4.82
N TYR A 222 13.38 5.38 -3.79
CA TYR A 222 14.26 4.21 -3.70
C TYR A 222 13.50 2.89 -3.84
N VAL A 223 12.35 2.77 -3.17
CA VAL A 223 11.47 1.60 -3.30
C VAL A 223 10.92 1.48 -4.70
N MET A 224 10.42 2.57 -5.28
CA MET A 224 9.80 2.57 -6.60
C MET A 224 10.76 2.12 -7.72
N VAL A 225 12.04 2.46 -7.60
CA VAL A 225 13.08 2.05 -8.57
C VAL A 225 13.76 0.73 -8.21
N ASN A 226 13.24 -0.01 -7.22
CA ASN A 226 13.82 -1.25 -6.70
C ASN A 226 15.30 -1.10 -6.31
N GLY A 227 15.66 0.01 -5.67
CA GLY A 227 17.01 0.32 -5.22
C GLY A 227 18.04 0.51 -6.33
N LYS A 228 17.60 0.63 -7.61
CA LYS A 228 18.50 0.82 -8.74
C LYS A 228 18.81 2.30 -8.97
N CYS A 229 20.02 2.57 -9.44
CA CYS A 229 20.40 3.87 -9.98
C CYS A 229 19.56 4.19 -11.22
N GLU A 230 18.86 5.31 -11.24
CA GLU A 230 18.03 5.71 -12.39
C GLU A 230 18.86 6.10 -13.64
N VAL A 231 20.16 6.35 -13.45
CA VAL A 231 21.12 6.58 -14.53
C VAL A 231 21.70 5.25 -15.01
N THR A 232 22.43 4.53 -14.15
CA THR A 232 23.23 3.35 -14.53
C THR A 232 22.46 2.04 -14.53
N GLY A 233 21.33 1.95 -13.83
CA GLY A 233 20.56 0.72 -13.64
C GLY A 233 21.15 -0.27 -12.63
N ARG A 234 22.34 -0.01 -12.08
CA ARG A 234 22.97 -0.84 -11.04
C ARG A 234 22.18 -0.76 -9.74
N VAL A 235 22.05 -1.89 -9.04
CA VAL A 235 21.48 -1.92 -7.68
C VAL A 235 22.45 -1.21 -6.74
N LEU A 236 21.92 -0.30 -5.91
CA LEU A 236 22.70 0.51 -4.98
C LEU A 236 22.53 0.02 -3.55
N SER A 237 23.64 -0.15 -2.86
CA SER A 237 23.64 -0.23 -1.40
C SER A 237 23.27 1.12 -0.77
N SER A 238 22.88 1.11 0.50
CA SER A 238 22.65 2.31 1.32
C SER A 238 23.91 3.17 1.48
N GLU A 239 25.09 2.62 1.20
CA GLU A 239 26.37 3.34 1.22
C GLU A 239 26.67 4.04 -0.10
N GLU A 240 26.26 3.49 -1.23
CA GLU A 240 26.46 4.05 -2.56
C GLU A 240 25.32 4.97 -3.00
N PHE A 241 24.17 4.84 -2.33
CA PHE A 241 22.95 5.56 -2.57
C PHE A 241 23.10 7.08 -2.34
N HIS A 242 22.55 7.86 -3.27
CA HIS A 242 22.30 9.29 -3.10
C HIS A 242 20.95 9.68 -3.73
N CYS A 243 20.25 10.61 -3.10
CA CYS A 243 19.03 11.19 -3.63
C CYS A 243 19.34 12.57 -4.19
N HIS A 244 19.16 12.73 -5.49
CA HIS A 244 19.49 13.94 -6.22
C HIS A 244 18.21 14.70 -6.57
N HIS A 245 18.24 16.01 -6.38
CA HIS A 245 17.22 16.93 -6.89
C HIS A 245 17.50 17.24 -8.37
N ILE A 246 16.54 16.97 -9.26
CA ILE A 246 16.66 17.27 -10.69
C ILE A 246 16.91 18.76 -10.91
N THR A 247 16.07 19.60 -10.29
CA THR A 247 16.34 21.03 -10.11
C THR A 247 16.87 21.22 -8.69
N PRO A 248 18.10 21.72 -8.50
CA PRO A 248 18.67 21.94 -7.17
C PRO A 248 17.83 22.88 -6.31
N VAL A 249 17.83 22.68 -5.00
CA VAL A 249 17.08 23.53 -4.05
C VAL A 249 17.55 24.99 -4.11
N SER A 250 18.85 25.22 -4.29
CA SER A 250 19.41 26.57 -4.48
C SER A 250 18.88 27.29 -5.73
N MET A 251 18.29 26.54 -6.67
CA MET A 251 17.72 27.03 -7.93
C MET A 251 16.18 26.94 -7.94
N GLY A 252 15.55 26.92 -6.76
CA GLY A 252 14.09 26.86 -6.63
C GLY A 252 13.49 25.45 -6.72
N GLY A 253 14.33 24.41 -6.69
CA GLY A 253 13.88 23.02 -6.59
C GLY A 253 13.13 22.72 -5.29
N THR A 254 12.18 21.79 -5.36
CA THR A 254 11.38 21.35 -4.20
C THR A 254 11.71 19.92 -3.80
N ASP A 255 11.32 19.52 -2.58
CA ASP A 255 11.48 18.14 -2.09
C ASP A 255 10.38 17.18 -2.59
N ARG A 256 9.58 17.62 -3.56
CA ARG A 256 8.51 16.82 -4.15
C ARG A 256 9.07 15.60 -4.88
N TYR A 257 8.31 14.51 -4.82
CA TYR A 257 8.67 13.22 -5.41
C TYR A 257 9.10 13.26 -6.89
N ASP A 258 8.48 14.12 -7.69
CA ASP A 258 8.78 14.29 -9.12
C ASP A 258 10.10 15.01 -9.40
N ASN A 259 10.62 15.77 -8.43
CA ASN A 259 11.93 16.43 -8.51
C ASN A 259 13.07 15.56 -7.97
N LEU A 260 12.81 14.34 -7.48
CA LEU A 260 13.84 13.48 -6.88
C LEU A 260 14.22 12.31 -7.79
N LYS A 261 15.52 12.01 -7.83
CA LYS A 261 16.08 10.82 -8.47
C LYS A 261 17.05 10.07 -7.58
N ILE A 262 17.00 8.74 -7.63
CA ILE A 262 17.96 7.88 -6.95
C ILE A 262 19.14 7.59 -7.88
N ILE A 263 20.33 8.00 -7.45
CA ILE A 263 21.56 7.83 -8.22
C ILE A 263 22.72 7.34 -7.33
N HIS A 264 23.79 6.88 -7.98
CA HIS A 264 25.03 6.51 -7.29
C HIS A 264 25.77 7.78 -6.86
N LYS A 265 26.43 7.78 -5.69
CA LYS A 265 27.21 8.93 -5.19
C LYS A 265 28.25 9.45 -6.20
N ALA A 266 28.94 8.55 -6.90
CA ALA A 266 29.88 8.94 -7.96
C ALA A 266 29.17 9.63 -9.14
N VAL A 267 27.98 9.17 -9.54
CA VAL A 267 27.16 9.85 -10.56
C VAL A 267 26.75 11.25 -10.09
N HIS A 268 26.34 11.39 -8.83
CA HIS A 268 26.03 12.70 -8.26
C HIS A 268 27.22 13.68 -8.35
N LYS A 269 28.43 13.19 -8.04
CA LYS A 269 29.66 13.98 -8.17
C LYS A 269 29.94 14.37 -9.62
N ILE A 270 29.71 13.48 -10.59
CA ILE A 270 29.84 13.80 -12.01
C ILE A 270 28.84 14.88 -12.41
N ILE A 271 27.59 14.82 -11.95
CA ILE A 271 26.56 15.83 -12.28
C ILE A 271 26.98 17.21 -11.77
N HIS A 272 27.48 17.31 -10.53
CA HIS A 272 27.86 18.60 -9.93
C HIS A 272 29.32 19.01 -10.15
N ALA A 273 30.07 18.31 -10.99
CA ALA A 273 31.45 18.68 -11.29
C ALA A 273 31.49 19.91 -12.21
N ASN A 274 32.13 20.99 -11.74
CA ASN A 274 32.33 22.22 -12.53
C ASN A 274 33.34 22.03 -13.67
N THR A 275 34.31 21.12 -13.51
CA THR A 275 35.34 20.82 -14.50
C THR A 275 35.41 19.31 -14.76
N ILE A 276 35.78 18.93 -15.98
CA ILE A 276 35.93 17.52 -16.38
C ILE A 276 37.00 16.81 -15.53
N ASN A 277 38.07 17.51 -15.16
CA ASN A 277 39.13 16.96 -14.30
C ASN A 277 38.59 16.47 -12.95
N ASN A 278 37.57 17.13 -12.39
CA ASN A 278 36.98 16.74 -11.10
C ASN A 278 36.05 15.51 -11.22
N SER A 279 35.57 15.20 -12.42
CA SER A 279 34.71 14.03 -12.69
C SER A 279 35.44 12.86 -13.33
N LEU A 280 36.63 13.06 -13.92
CA LEU A 280 37.41 12.06 -14.66
C LEU A 280 37.59 10.74 -13.89
N LYS A 281 37.98 10.81 -12.61
CA LYS A 281 38.12 9.62 -11.76
C LYS A 281 36.84 8.77 -11.74
N TYR A 282 35.69 9.42 -11.57
CA TYR A 282 34.38 8.76 -11.47
C TYR A 282 33.86 8.28 -12.83
N LEU A 283 34.17 9.00 -13.90
CA LEU A 283 33.85 8.60 -15.28
C LEU A 283 34.57 7.29 -15.65
N ILE A 284 35.87 7.20 -15.32
CA ILE A 284 36.69 6.01 -15.53
C ILE A 284 36.20 4.84 -14.66
N GLU A 285 35.94 5.09 -13.38
CA GLU A 285 35.47 4.07 -12.42
C GLU A 285 34.13 3.44 -12.83
N LEU A 286 33.19 4.26 -13.33
CA LEU A 286 31.84 3.79 -13.62
C LEU A 286 31.70 3.12 -14.99
N GLN A 287 32.63 3.37 -15.92
CA GLN A 287 32.59 2.86 -17.31
C GLN A 287 31.20 3.05 -17.94
N LEU A 288 30.78 4.30 -18.02
CA LEU A 288 29.43 4.68 -18.45
C LEU A 288 29.27 4.50 -19.96
N THR A 289 28.11 4.00 -20.38
CA THR A 289 27.70 3.98 -21.80
C THR A 289 27.26 5.37 -22.27
N ASP A 290 27.30 5.65 -23.57
CA ASP A 290 26.84 6.93 -24.14
C ASP A 290 25.42 7.29 -23.69
N LYS A 291 24.49 6.34 -23.68
CA LYS A 291 23.10 6.54 -23.19
C LYS A 291 23.03 6.93 -21.71
N GLN A 292 23.97 6.47 -20.89
CA GLN A 292 24.04 6.83 -19.48
C GLN A 292 24.68 8.22 -19.32
N LEU A 293 25.64 8.57 -20.18
CA LEU A 293 26.23 9.89 -20.23
C LEU A 293 25.21 10.95 -20.67
N ASP A 294 24.36 10.65 -21.66
CA ASP A 294 23.24 11.51 -22.07
C ASP A 294 22.31 11.84 -20.91
N LYS A 295 21.95 10.82 -20.10
CA LYS A 295 21.13 11.02 -18.90
C LYS A 295 21.81 11.93 -17.88
N ILE A 296 23.13 11.80 -17.71
CA ILE A 296 23.91 12.68 -16.83
C ILE A 296 23.90 14.10 -17.37
N ASN A 297 24.12 14.27 -18.67
CA ASN A 297 24.14 15.58 -19.32
C ASN A 297 22.79 16.30 -19.20
N ILE A 298 21.66 15.58 -19.33
CA ILE A 298 20.33 16.14 -19.07
C ILE A 298 20.24 16.70 -17.64
N LEU A 299 20.77 15.99 -16.64
CA LEU A 299 20.77 16.45 -15.24
C LEU A 299 21.75 17.61 -15.01
N ARG A 300 22.91 17.61 -15.69
CA ARG A 300 23.87 18.72 -15.66
C ARG A 300 23.27 20.00 -16.20
N THR A 301 22.55 19.94 -17.32
CA THR A 301 21.86 21.11 -17.88
C THR A 301 20.81 21.66 -16.92
N LYS A 302 20.09 20.81 -16.17
CA LYS A 302 19.16 21.25 -15.13
C LYS A 302 19.83 21.92 -13.93
N CYS A 303 21.13 21.66 -13.74
CA CYS A 303 21.98 22.33 -12.76
C CYS A 303 22.73 23.53 -13.36
N HIS A 304 22.40 23.98 -14.58
CA HIS A 304 23.10 25.05 -15.31
C HIS A 304 24.60 24.77 -15.52
N LEU A 305 24.97 23.49 -15.71
CA LEU A 305 26.33 23.06 -16.01
C LEU A 305 26.43 22.56 -17.44
N GLU A 306 27.58 22.79 -18.07
CA GLU A 306 27.86 22.35 -19.44
C GLU A 306 27.87 20.82 -19.55
N PRO A 307 27.33 20.24 -20.64
CA PRO A 307 27.42 18.82 -20.93
C PRO A 307 28.87 18.34 -21.00
N ILE A 308 29.12 17.11 -20.55
CA ILE A 308 30.39 16.42 -20.74
C ILE A 308 30.37 15.83 -22.15
N LYS A 309 31.38 16.17 -22.95
CA LYS A 309 31.62 15.64 -24.29
C LYS A 309 32.41 14.34 -24.23
#